data_AF-A0A8T1YC02-F1
#
_entry.id   AF-A0A8T1YC02-F1
#
_cell.length_a   1.000
_cell.length_b   1.000
_cell.length_c   1.000
_cell.angle_alpha   90.00
_cell.angle_beta   90.00
_cell.angle_gamma   90.00
#
_symmetry.space_group_name_H-M   'P 1'
#
loop_
_entity.id
_entity.type
_entity.pdbx_description
1 polymer ?
#
loop_
_entity_poly.entity_id
_entity_poly.type
_entity_poly.pdbx_seq_one_letter_code
_entity_poly.pdbx_strand_id
1 'polypeptide(L)'
;MLALGYAKGIAHRFIRNPKWTSGLFLLHYQSCNYSIYVKSKPFLQVPCKSASFDLLQAQRRNLFAYDGLFSRRYLSNSTVELRTDDNVVRFAFNNVTSSGNNVVPTRKEKKWKRAKMSRKAKVNELRFYRLKAKKKMNSPNPEVRIRYKLEKAKRKEEWLIEKLRKYDVPKSPAEPYDPESLTEEEQHYLKRTGEKRKNYVLVGRRGVFGGVVLNLHLHWKKHETVKVICKPCNKPGQVHEYAEELARLSKGIVIDVKPNNTIVLYRGKNYVRPEVMSPVDTLSKDKALEKYRYEQSLEHTSEFIEKLEKELEEYQKYVTRHKKKKDEEAEKKKEADSKSKVV
;
A
#
# COMPACT_ATOMS: atom_id res chain seq x y z
N MET A 1 -42.18 23.71 45.59
CA MET A 1 -42.84 22.60 46.30
C MET A 1 -43.52 21.68 45.31
N LEU A 2 -43.02 20.44 45.29
CA LEU A 2 -43.59 19.15 44.89
C LEU A 2 -44.63 19.09 43.75
N ALA A 3 -44.15 18.50 42.65
CA ALA A 3 -44.92 17.93 41.55
C ALA A 3 -45.49 16.55 41.94
N LEU A 4 -46.78 16.37 41.66
CA LEU A 4 -47.47 15.09 41.55
C LEU A 4 -47.71 14.81 40.06
N GLY A 5 -47.53 13.56 39.61
CA GLY A 5 -47.95 13.17 38.27
C GLY A 5 -47.31 11.90 37.74
N TYR A 6 -47.66 10.77 38.34
CA TYR A 6 -47.43 9.43 37.80
C TYR A 6 -48.24 9.18 36.52
N ALA A 7 -47.73 8.24 35.70
CA ALA A 7 -48.42 7.43 34.68
C ALA A 7 -48.58 7.98 33.23
N LYS A 8 -47.86 7.31 32.32
CA LYS A 8 -48.24 6.82 30.96
C LYS A 8 -46.93 6.39 30.29
N GLY A 9 -46.70 5.16 29.83
CA GLY A 9 -47.61 4.20 29.21
C GLY A 9 -46.91 3.72 27.95
N ILE A 10 -46.32 2.52 28.03
CA ILE A 10 -45.61 1.82 26.96
C ILE A 10 -46.62 1.33 25.93
N ALA A 11 -46.53 1.77 24.67
CA ALA A 11 -46.94 1.00 23.48
C ALA A 11 -46.58 1.77 22.20
N HIS A 12 -45.69 1.23 21.37
CA HIS A 12 -46.04 0.74 20.03
C HIS A 12 -44.79 0.22 19.31
N ARG A 13 -44.80 -1.10 19.07
CA ARG A 13 -43.93 -1.83 18.15
C ARG A 13 -44.83 -2.29 16.99
N PHE A 14 -44.23 -2.40 15.80
CA PHE A 14 -44.77 -2.87 14.52
C PHE A 14 -45.59 -1.85 13.73
N ILE A 15 -45.09 -1.45 12.55
CA ILE A 15 -45.75 -1.52 11.23
C ILE A 15 -44.69 -1.28 10.10
N ARG A 16 -44.53 -2.32 9.26
CA ARG A 16 -44.24 -2.37 7.79
C ARG A 16 -42.89 -1.93 7.18
N ASN A 17 -42.20 -2.95 6.64
CA ASN A 17 -41.39 -2.93 5.41
C ASN A 17 -42.15 -2.32 4.22
N PRO A 18 -41.48 -1.54 3.36
CA PRO A 18 -41.86 -1.40 1.95
C PRO A 18 -40.94 -2.21 1.03
N LYS A 19 -41.62 -2.84 0.07
CA LYS A 19 -41.13 -3.75 -0.96
C LYS A 19 -40.26 -3.02 -1.98
N TRP A 20 -39.22 -3.70 -2.46
CA TRP A 20 -38.49 -3.32 -3.66
C TRP A 20 -39.34 -3.67 -4.88
N THR A 21 -39.73 -2.66 -5.66
CA THR A 21 -40.30 -2.84 -7.00
C THR A 21 -39.36 -2.21 -8.02
N SER A 22 -39.05 -3.05 -9.00
CA SER A 22 -38.40 -2.82 -10.28
C SER A 22 -38.79 -1.51 -10.96
N GLY A 23 -37.78 -0.70 -11.30
CA GLY A 23 -37.87 0.35 -12.30
C GLY A 23 -36.83 0.09 -13.39
N LEU A 24 -37.27 -0.51 -14.49
CA LEU A 24 -36.57 -0.49 -15.77
C LEU A 24 -36.45 0.97 -16.23
N PHE A 25 -35.23 1.43 -16.50
CA PHE A 25 -34.99 2.60 -17.34
C PHE A 25 -33.99 2.22 -18.43
N LEU A 26 -34.49 2.21 -19.66
CA LEU A 26 -33.76 1.98 -20.89
C LEU A 26 -32.94 3.23 -21.28
N LEU A 27 -31.69 2.95 -21.65
CA LEU A 27 -30.90 3.48 -22.77
C LEU A 27 -30.70 5.01 -22.93
N HIS A 28 -29.43 5.39 -22.82
CA HIS A 28 -28.78 6.17 -23.89
C HIS A 28 -27.30 5.75 -23.97
N TYR A 29 -27.03 4.69 -24.73
CA TYR A 29 -25.66 4.30 -25.10
C TYR A 29 -25.29 5.07 -26.37
N GLN A 30 -24.40 6.04 -26.22
CA GLN A 30 -23.83 6.77 -27.35
C GLN A 30 -22.70 5.94 -27.93
N SER A 31 -22.90 5.49 -29.17
CA SER A 31 -22.00 4.70 -29.99
C SER A 31 -20.71 5.47 -30.32
N CYS A 32 -19.56 4.94 -29.92
CA CYS A 32 -18.26 5.33 -30.47
C CYS A 32 -17.71 4.17 -31.30
N ASN A 33 -17.58 4.44 -32.60
CA ASN A 33 -17.14 3.54 -33.65
C ASN A 33 -15.71 3.03 -33.41
N TYR A 34 -15.54 1.71 -33.39
CA TYR A 34 -14.23 1.07 -33.54
C TYR A 34 -14.03 0.66 -35.00
N SER A 35 -13.08 1.34 -35.65
CA SER A 35 -12.59 1.01 -36.99
C SER A 35 -11.80 -0.30 -36.96
N ILE A 36 -12.26 -1.29 -37.74
CA ILE A 36 -11.62 -2.59 -37.95
C ILE A 36 -10.59 -2.42 -39.07
N TYR A 37 -9.30 -2.42 -38.73
CA TYR A 37 -8.24 -2.61 -39.72
C TYR A 37 -7.94 -4.10 -39.87
N VAL A 38 -8.42 -4.67 -40.97
CA VAL A 38 -7.99 -5.97 -41.51
C VAL A 38 -6.59 -5.78 -42.11
N LYS A 39 -5.58 -6.49 -41.59
CA LYS A 39 -4.26 -6.61 -42.23
C LYS A 39 -4.12 -8.00 -42.86
N SER A 40 -4.24 -8.05 -44.18
CA SER A 40 -3.74 -9.14 -45.01
C SER A 40 -2.20 -9.13 -45.00
N LYS A 41 -1.58 -10.30 -44.80
CA LYS A 41 -0.14 -10.52 -44.98
C LYS A 41 0.08 -11.09 -46.38
N PRO A 42 0.97 -10.53 -47.22
CA PRO A 42 1.55 -11.30 -48.32
C PRO A 42 2.75 -12.11 -47.82
N PHE A 43 2.79 -13.34 -48.29
CA PHE A 43 3.93 -14.26 -48.23
C PHE A 43 5.13 -13.63 -48.94
N LEU A 44 6.27 -13.51 -48.26
CA LEU A 44 7.56 -13.26 -48.91
C LEU A 44 8.52 -14.40 -48.53
N GLN A 45 8.76 -15.24 -49.52
CA GLN A 45 9.74 -16.32 -49.54
C GLN A 45 11.12 -15.69 -49.73
N VAL A 46 12.03 -15.90 -48.79
CA VAL A 46 13.43 -15.44 -48.91
C VAL A 46 14.34 -16.68 -48.95
N PRO A 47 15.22 -16.84 -49.96
CA PRO A 47 16.09 -18.01 -50.07
C PRO A 47 17.22 -17.98 -49.05
N CYS A 48 17.52 -19.15 -48.47
CA CYS A 48 18.74 -19.38 -47.69
C CYS A 48 19.98 -19.32 -48.59
N LYS A 49 21.00 -18.58 -48.14
CA LYS A 49 22.40 -18.85 -48.50
C LYS A 49 23.22 -18.96 -47.22
N SER A 50 23.97 -20.05 -47.15
CA SER A 50 24.89 -20.48 -46.10
C SER A 50 26.26 -19.78 -46.20
N ALA A 51 27.07 -20.03 -45.16
CA ALA A 51 28.50 -19.74 -44.97
C ALA A 51 28.81 -18.37 -44.34
N SER A 52 29.71 -18.19 -43.37
CA SER A 52 30.53 -19.08 -42.50
C SER A 52 31.32 -18.14 -41.55
N PHE A 53 31.75 -18.66 -40.37
CA PHE A 53 32.92 -18.31 -39.52
C PHE A 53 33.67 -17.00 -39.84
N ASP A 54 34.03 -16.07 -38.94
CA ASP A 54 34.46 -16.10 -37.54
C ASP A 54 34.56 -14.64 -37.02
N LEU A 55 34.96 -14.45 -35.76
CA LEU A 55 35.08 -13.21 -34.97
C LEU A 55 33.78 -12.67 -34.38
N LEU A 56 33.48 -13.09 -33.14
CA LEU A 56 33.20 -12.16 -32.04
C LEU A 56 33.51 -12.86 -30.70
N GLN A 57 34.81 -13.01 -30.42
CA GLN A 57 35.29 -12.97 -29.04
C GLN A 57 35.29 -11.49 -28.65
N ALA A 58 34.63 -11.17 -27.53
CA ALA A 58 34.35 -9.83 -26.99
C ALA A 58 33.00 -9.20 -27.40
N GLN A 59 32.34 -8.66 -26.37
CA GLN A 59 31.02 -8.01 -26.37
C GLN A 59 29.80 -8.91 -26.58
N ARG A 60 29.31 -9.48 -25.47
CA ARG A 60 27.87 -9.41 -25.14
C ARG A 60 27.64 -9.54 -23.64
N ARG A 61 27.93 -8.44 -22.93
CA ARG A 61 27.06 -8.00 -21.83
C ARG A 61 25.72 -7.62 -22.46
N ASN A 62 24.65 -8.04 -21.78
CA ASN A 62 23.30 -7.46 -21.85
C ASN A 62 22.62 -7.47 -23.23
N LEU A 63 21.65 -8.36 -23.41
CA LEU A 63 20.30 -8.02 -23.89
C LEU A 63 19.50 -9.32 -24.02
N PHE A 64 18.40 -9.40 -23.28
CA PHE A 64 17.05 -9.75 -23.73
C PHE A 64 16.22 -10.12 -22.50
N ALA A 65 15.79 -9.07 -21.82
CA ALA A 65 14.57 -9.06 -21.04
C ALA A 65 13.41 -8.90 -22.02
N TYR A 66 12.70 -9.97 -22.34
CA TYR A 66 11.28 -9.97 -22.68
C TYR A 66 10.78 -11.39 -22.38
N ASP A 67 9.96 -11.54 -21.35
CA ASP A 67 8.70 -12.29 -21.42
C ASP A 67 8.08 -12.51 -20.04
N GLY A 68 6.76 -12.27 -19.99
CA GLY A 68 5.79 -13.27 -19.56
C GLY A 68 5.88 -13.78 -18.12
N LEU A 69 4.83 -13.47 -17.36
CA LEU A 69 4.41 -14.11 -16.12
C LEU A 69 4.52 -15.65 -16.14
N PHE A 70 5.67 -16.18 -15.75
CA PHE A 70 5.78 -17.51 -15.16
C PHE A 70 6.72 -17.45 -13.96
N SER A 71 6.25 -17.98 -12.83
CA SER A 71 7.00 -18.07 -11.58
C SER A 71 8.32 -18.79 -11.82
N ARG A 72 9.44 -18.04 -11.76
CA ARG A 72 10.80 -18.58 -11.78
C ARG A 72 11.03 -19.37 -10.49
N ARG A 73 10.70 -20.67 -10.53
CA ARG A 73 11.21 -21.63 -9.55
C ARG A 73 12.74 -21.62 -9.68
N TYR A 74 13.45 -21.35 -8.59
CA TYR A 74 14.89 -21.58 -8.52
C TYR A 74 15.16 -23.06 -8.86
N LEU A 75 15.63 -23.31 -10.08
CA LEU A 75 16.22 -24.59 -10.46
C LEU A 75 17.62 -24.61 -9.83
N SER A 76 17.92 -25.67 -9.08
CA SER A 76 19.29 -25.99 -8.68
C SER A 76 20.19 -26.00 -9.91
N ASN A 77 21.44 -25.54 -9.78
CA ASN A 77 22.45 -25.47 -10.84
C ASN A 77 22.85 -26.87 -11.39
N SER A 78 21.93 -27.61 -11.99
CA SER A 78 22.22 -28.83 -12.73
C SER A 78 22.45 -28.47 -14.18
N THR A 79 23.69 -28.61 -14.64
CA THR A 79 24.07 -28.43 -16.04
C THR A 79 23.35 -29.50 -16.87
N VAL A 80 22.57 -29.07 -17.86
CA VAL A 80 21.84 -29.97 -18.78
C VAL A 80 22.69 -30.15 -20.02
N GLU A 81 23.08 -31.38 -20.33
CA GLU A 81 23.76 -31.71 -21.57
C GLU A 81 22.78 -32.26 -22.60
N LEU A 82 23.01 -31.89 -23.86
CA LEU A 82 22.27 -32.36 -25.03
C LEU A 82 23.07 -33.53 -25.63
N ARG A 83 22.54 -34.74 -25.56
CA ARG A 83 23.10 -35.91 -26.25
C ARG A 83 22.39 -36.05 -27.60
N THR A 84 23.16 -36.13 -28.69
CA THR A 84 22.64 -36.23 -30.08
C THR A 84 23.10 -37.52 -30.75
N ASP A 85 23.38 -38.52 -29.93
CA ASP A 85 23.97 -39.79 -30.31
C ASP A 85 22.76 -40.70 -30.61
N ASP A 86 22.42 -40.86 -31.90
CA ASP A 86 21.35 -41.70 -32.50
C ASP A 86 20.15 -40.97 -33.14
N ASN A 87 20.36 -39.82 -33.81
CA ASN A 87 19.31 -39.05 -34.52
C ASN A 87 18.09 -38.64 -33.66
N VAL A 88 18.19 -38.80 -32.34
CA VAL A 88 17.16 -38.43 -31.36
C VAL A 88 17.80 -37.54 -30.31
N VAL A 89 17.29 -36.32 -30.19
CA VAL A 89 17.78 -35.35 -29.22
C VAL A 89 17.27 -35.73 -27.83
N ARG A 90 18.18 -36.04 -26.90
CA ARG A 90 17.85 -36.37 -25.50
C ARG A 90 18.57 -35.42 -24.54
N PHE A 91 17.82 -34.87 -23.58
CA PHE A 91 18.37 -34.03 -22.52
C PHE A 91 18.75 -34.91 -21.32
N ALA A 92 20.01 -34.85 -20.89
CA ALA A 92 20.51 -35.55 -19.71
C ALA A 92 20.97 -34.56 -18.63
N PHE A 93 20.75 -34.93 -17.37
CA PHE A 93 21.26 -34.17 -16.21
C PHE A 93 22.47 -34.94 -15.65
N ASN A 94 23.66 -34.32 -15.70
CA ASN A 94 24.89 -34.95 -15.18
C ASN A 94 24.87 -34.95 -13.64
N ASN A 95 24.42 -36.05 -13.06
CA ASN A 95 24.69 -36.35 -11.65
C ASN A 95 25.99 -37.15 -11.62
N VAL A 96 27.14 -36.47 -11.52
CA VAL A 96 28.46 -37.11 -11.45
C VAL A 96 28.47 -38.15 -10.32
N THR A 97 28.61 -39.42 -10.68
CA THR A 97 28.99 -40.50 -9.77
C THR A 97 30.40 -40.93 -10.16
N SER A 98 31.39 -40.34 -9.50
CA SER A 98 32.78 -40.78 -9.58
C SER A 98 33.19 -41.32 -8.22
N SER A 99 33.48 -42.61 -8.20
CA SER A 99 34.12 -43.33 -7.10
C SER A 99 35.45 -42.65 -6.76
N GLY A 100 35.69 -42.40 -5.47
CA GLY A 100 36.89 -41.73 -4.96
C GLY A 100 36.69 -41.24 -3.53
N ASN A 101 37.29 -41.92 -2.57
CA ASN A 101 37.15 -41.69 -1.13
C ASN A 101 37.60 -40.30 -0.67
N ASN A 102 36.99 -39.86 0.44
CA ASN A 102 37.30 -38.68 1.27
C ASN A 102 36.64 -37.35 0.87
N VAL A 103 35.32 -37.27 1.05
CA VAL A 103 34.62 -36.00 1.31
C VAL A 103 33.92 -36.11 2.66
N VAL A 104 34.38 -35.31 3.62
CA VAL A 104 33.70 -35.10 4.91
C VAL A 104 32.24 -34.77 4.63
N PRO A 105 31.26 -35.50 5.23
CA PRO A 105 29.87 -35.27 4.91
C PRO A 105 29.46 -33.91 5.48
N THR A 106 29.42 -32.87 4.65
CA THR A 106 28.68 -31.66 4.96
C THR A 106 27.23 -32.06 5.19
N ARG A 107 26.83 -32.05 6.46
CA ARG A 107 25.51 -32.43 6.96
C ARG A 107 24.47 -31.60 6.20
N LYS A 108 23.87 -32.18 5.15
CA LYS A 108 22.72 -31.58 4.46
C LYS A 108 21.63 -31.44 5.51
N GLU A 109 21.40 -30.23 6.01
CA GLU A 109 20.31 -29.95 6.92
C GLU A 109 19.01 -30.44 6.28
N LYS A 110 18.46 -31.53 6.82
CA LYS A 110 17.16 -32.04 6.41
C LYS A 110 16.14 -30.97 6.77
N LYS A 111 15.74 -30.13 5.80
CA LYS A 111 14.56 -29.29 5.94
C LYS A 111 13.37 -30.21 6.22
N TRP A 112 12.95 -30.31 7.47
CA TRP A 112 11.79 -31.09 7.86
C TRP A 112 10.58 -30.58 7.07
N LYS A 113 10.07 -31.40 6.15
CA LYS A 113 8.84 -31.08 5.43
C LYS A 113 7.72 -31.07 6.47
N ARG A 114 7.21 -29.87 6.84
CA ARG A 114 6.05 -29.76 7.72
C ARG A 114 4.92 -30.62 7.15
N ALA A 115 4.48 -31.62 7.90
CA ALA A 115 3.36 -32.47 7.51
C ALA A 115 2.13 -31.58 7.30
N LYS A 116 1.55 -31.64 6.10
CA LYS A 116 0.34 -30.88 5.79
C LYS A 116 -0.82 -31.52 6.55
N MET A 117 -1.48 -30.75 7.41
CA MET A 117 -2.63 -31.23 8.14
C MET A 117 -3.78 -31.63 7.22
N SER A 118 -4.56 -32.63 7.64
CA SER A 118 -5.82 -32.98 7.01
C SER A 118 -6.76 -31.77 6.94
N ARG A 119 -7.59 -31.69 5.89
CA ARG A 119 -8.63 -30.66 5.74
C ARG A 119 -9.51 -30.58 7.00
N LYS A 120 -9.88 -31.72 7.58
CA LYS A 120 -10.72 -31.80 8.80
C LYS A 120 -10.01 -31.25 10.03
N ALA A 121 -8.71 -31.54 10.18
CA ALA A 121 -7.90 -31.00 11.27
C ALA A 121 -7.81 -29.46 11.19
N LYS A 122 -7.54 -28.92 9.99
CA LYS A 122 -7.51 -27.47 9.76
C LYS A 122 -8.85 -26.79 10.09
N VAL A 123 -9.97 -27.40 9.72
CA VAL A 123 -11.31 -26.88 10.05
C VAL A 123 -11.56 -26.89 11.56
N ASN A 124 -11.18 -27.97 12.25
CA ASN A 124 -11.32 -28.08 13.70
C ASN A 124 -10.48 -27.02 14.44
N GLU A 125 -9.24 -26.76 13.99
CA GLU A 125 -8.42 -25.68 14.54
C GLU A 125 -9.06 -24.30 14.35
N LEU A 126 -9.53 -24.00 13.13
CA LEU A 126 -10.23 -22.73 12.87
C LEU A 126 -11.48 -22.59 13.76
N ARG A 127 -12.22 -23.69 13.97
CA ARG A 127 -13.38 -23.72 14.88
C ARG A 127 -12.96 -23.41 16.32
N PHE A 128 -11.85 -23.98 16.79
CA PHE A 128 -11.31 -23.71 18.12
C PHE A 128 -10.90 -22.24 18.32
N TYR A 129 -10.20 -21.65 17.34
CA TYR A 129 -9.85 -20.22 17.39
C TYR A 129 -11.09 -19.32 17.37
N ARG A 130 -12.12 -19.67 16.56
CA ARG A 130 -13.41 -18.96 16.56
C ARG A 130 -14.10 -19.04 17.93
N LEU A 131 -14.10 -20.21 18.57
CA LEU A 131 -14.70 -20.40 19.90
C LEU A 131 -13.96 -19.57 20.97
N LYS A 132 -12.62 -19.59 20.97
CA LYS A 132 -11.80 -18.74 21.85
C LYS A 132 -12.07 -17.25 21.63
N ALA A 133 -12.15 -16.80 20.38
CA ALA A 133 -12.49 -15.43 20.03
C ALA A 133 -13.88 -15.04 20.55
N LYS A 134 -14.88 -15.92 20.36
CA LYS A 134 -16.24 -15.71 20.87
C LYS A 134 -16.27 -15.63 22.40
N LYS A 135 -15.51 -16.47 23.10
CA LYS A 135 -15.38 -16.42 24.58
C LYS A 135 -14.78 -15.10 25.07
N LYS A 136 -13.73 -14.60 24.40
CA LYS A 136 -13.13 -13.29 24.72
C LYS A 136 -14.05 -12.12 24.41
N MET A 137 -14.90 -12.24 23.38
CA MET A 137 -15.84 -11.17 23.02
C MET A 137 -17.11 -11.13 23.87
N ASN A 138 -17.57 -12.28 24.32
CA ASN A 138 -18.73 -12.43 25.18
C ASN A 138 -18.36 -12.47 26.67
N SER A 139 -17.13 -12.13 27.05
CA SER A 139 -16.74 -12.12 28.46
C SER A 139 -17.50 -11.04 29.22
N PRO A 140 -18.02 -11.32 30.42
CA PRO A 140 -18.73 -10.31 31.22
C PRO A 140 -17.85 -9.10 31.57
N ASN A 141 -16.54 -9.32 31.74
CA ASN A 141 -15.59 -8.24 32.02
C ASN A 141 -15.31 -7.41 30.74
N PRO A 142 -15.62 -6.10 30.73
CA PRO A 142 -15.37 -5.23 29.58
C PRO A 142 -13.88 -5.00 29.31
N GLU A 143 -13.01 -5.00 30.33
CA GLU A 143 -11.56 -4.84 30.16
C GLU A 143 -10.97 -5.93 29.27
N VAL A 144 -11.41 -7.18 29.46
CA VAL A 144 -10.98 -8.32 28.64
C VAL A 144 -11.45 -8.16 27.19
N ARG A 145 -12.66 -7.63 26.97
CA ARG A 145 -13.21 -7.37 25.63
C ARG A 145 -12.42 -6.28 24.92
N ILE A 146 -12.13 -5.17 25.60
CA ILE A 146 -11.40 -4.02 25.06
C ILE A 146 -9.97 -4.44 24.72
N ARG A 147 -9.26 -5.09 25.66
CA ARG A 147 -7.90 -5.61 25.43
C ARG A 147 -7.82 -6.56 24.24
N TYR A 148 -8.80 -7.45 24.11
CA TYR A 148 -8.86 -8.35 22.95
C TYR A 148 -9.02 -7.60 21.62
N LYS A 149 -9.89 -6.59 21.55
CA LYS A 149 -10.04 -5.76 20.33
C LYS A 149 -8.74 -5.01 20.02
N LEU A 150 -8.10 -4.44 21.04
CA LEU A 150 -6.87 -3.69 20.93
C LEU A 150 -5.73 -4.58 20.40
N GLU A 151 -5.54 -5.79 20.95
CA GLU A 151 -4.55 -6.76 20.47
C GLU A 151 -4.78 -7.15 19.00
N LYS A 152 -6.04 -7.24 18.56
CA LYS A 152 -6.40 -7.53 17.17
C LYS A 152 -6.13 -6.33 16.26
N ALA A 153 -6.38 -5.12 16.72
CA ALA A 153 -6.15 -3.90 15.98
C ALA A 153 -4.64 -3.63 15.81
N LYS A 154 -3.84 -3.73 16.88
CA LYS A 154 -2.36 -3.56 16.83
C LYS A 154 -1.70 -4.56 15.89
N ARG A 155 -2.12 -5.84 15.92
CA ARG A 155 -1.62 -6.85 14.96
C ARG A 155 -1.96 -6.49 13.50
N LYS A 156 -3.13 -5.88 13.26
CA LYS A 156 -3.53 -5.45 11.91
C LYS A 156 -2.72 -4.23 11.47
N GLU A 157 -2.50 -3.28 12.37
CA GLU A 157 -1.65 -2.10 12.15
C GLU A 157 -0.22 -2.51 11.77
N GLU A 158 0.42 -3.38 12.56
CA GLU A 158 1.75 -3.92 12.26
C GLU A 158 1.81 -4.58 10.87
N TRP A 159 0.79 -5.38 10.53
CA TRP A 159 0.69 -6.00 9.21
C TRP A 159 0.54 -4.97 8.08
N LEU A 160 -0.24 -3.90 8.29
CA LEU A 160 -0.38 -2.81 7.33
C LEU A 160 0.94 -2.04 7.15
N ILE A 161 1.66 -1.78 8.24
CA ILE A 161 2.98 -1.15 8.21
C ILE A 161 3.97 -2.03 7.43
N GLU A 162 4.00 -3.35 7.68
CA GLU A 162 4.85 -4.27 6.92
C GLU A 162 4.52 -4.28 5.42
N LYS A 163 3.23 -4.13 5.06
CA LYS A 163 2.80 -3.99 3.67
C LYS A 163 3.26 -2.67 3.06
N LEU A 164 3.13 -1.57 3.79
CA LEU A 164 3.55 -0.24 3.32
C LEU A 164 5.05 -0.14 3.10
N ARG A 165 5.86 -0.76 3.98
CA ARG A 165 7.32 -0.86 3.82
C ARG A 165 7.77 -1.45 2.48
N LYS A 166 6.93 -2.24 1.81
CA LYS A 166 7.22 -2.84 0.48
C LYS A 166 7.07 -1.83 -0.66
N TYR A 167 6.37 -0.73 -0.41
CA TYR A 167 6.13 0.37 -1.35
C TYR A 167 7.05 1.56 -1.12
N ASP A 168 7.84 1.55 -0.06
CA ASP A 168 8.86 2.56 0.18
C ASP A 168 10.01 2.32 -0.80
N VAL A 169 10.06 3.14 -1.84
CA VAL A 169 11.16 3.12 -2.80
C VAL A 169 12.35 3.84 -2.16
N PRO A 170 13.55 3.21 -2.10
CA PRO A 170 14.75 3.88 -1.63
C PRO A 170 14.92 5.20 -2.37
N LYS A 171 14.99 6.30 -1.61
CA LYS A 171 15.32 7.61 -2.18
C LYS A 171 16.78 7.54 -2.59
N SER A 172 17.04 7.50 -3.89
CA SER A 172 18.39 7.74 -4.42
C SER A 172 18.92 9.04 -3.80
N PRO A 173 20.20 9.09 -3.39
CA PRO A 173 20.78 10.34 -2.92
C PRO A 173 20.56 11.39 -4.00
N ALA A 174 20.09 12.56 -3.60
CA ALA A 174 19.91 13.66 -4.54
C ALA A 174 21.27 13.89 -5.22
N GLU A 175 21.33 13.63 -6.52
CA GLU A 175 22.48 14.05 -7.31
C GLU A 175 22.66 15.55 -7.03
N PRO A 176 23.90 16.05 -6.89
CA PRO A 176 24.18 17.47 -6.74
C PRO A 176 23.70 18.17 -8.02
N TYR A 177 22.43 18.55 -7.99
CA TYR A 177 21.80 19.40 -8.98
C TYR A 177 22.16 20.81 -8.58
N ASP A 178 22.71 21.56 -9.52
CA ASP A 178 23.12 22.93 -9.29
C ASP A 178 21.88 23.72 -8.85
N PRO A 179 21.84 24.26 -7.61
CA PRO A 179 20.73 25.09 -7.20
C PRO A 179 20.84 26.37 -8.03
N GLU A 180 20.18 26.42 -9.19
CA GLU A 180 19.97 27.65 -9.93
C GLU A 180 19.34 28.64 -8.95
N SER A 181 20.15 29.58 -8.44
CA SER A 181 19.72 30.56 -7.45
C SER A 181 18.83 31.57 -8.17
N LEU A 182 17.52 31.33 -8.08
CA LEU A 182 16.53 32.27 -8.59
C LEU A 182 16.55 33.53 -7.73
N THR A 183 16.73 34.69 -8.37
CA THR A 183 16.60 35.97 -7.67
C THR A 183 15.17 36.16 -7.18
N GLU A 184 14.99 36.97 -6.13
CA GLU A 184 13.64 37.23 -5.57
C GLU A 184 12.68 37.81 -6.62
N GLU A 185 13.21 38.65 -7.51
CA GLU A 185 12.48 39.23 -8.64
C GLU A 185 11.99 38.15 -9.61
N GLU A 186 12.86 37.22 -9.98
CA GLU A 186 12.53 36.08 -10.85
C GLU A 186 11.49 35.16 -10.19
N GLN A 187 11.64 34.87 -8.90
CA GLN A 187 10.67 34.06 -8.14
C GLN A 187 9.30 34.72 -8.13
N HIS A 188 9.24 36.04 -7.86
CA HIS A 188 7.99 36.79 -7.86
C HIS A 188 7.34 36.84 -9.26
N TYR A 189 8.14 37.02 -10.32
CA TYR A 189 7.67 36.95 -11.70
C TYR A 189 7.10 35.57 -12.05
N LEU A 190 7.80 34.49 -11.71
CA LEU A 190 7.39 33.12 -11.96
C LEU A 190 6.15 32.74 -11.16
N LYS A 191 6.03 33.23 -9.93
CA LYS A 191 4.83 33.04 -9.09
C LYS A 191 3.60 33.66 -9.74
N ARG A 192 3.68 34.92 -10.18
CA ARG A 192 2.59 35.62 -10.87
C ARG A 192 2.26 34.96 -12.22
N THR A 193 3.29 34.57 -12.97
CA THR A 193 3.12 33.94 -14.28
C THR A 193 2.51 32.54 -14.15
N GLY A 194 3.04 31.69 -13.28
CA GLY A 194 2.55 30.33 -13.05
C GLY A 194 1.11 30.29 -12.54
N GLU A 195 0.69 31.30 -11.77
CA GLU A 195 -0.71 31.45 -11.38
C GLU A 195 -1.63 31.81 -12.55
N LYS A 196 -1.24 32.79 -13.39
CA LYS A 196 -2.05 33.24 -14.52
C LYS A 196 -2.20 32.17 -15.60
N ARG A 197 -1.24 31.26 -15.72
CA ARG A 197 -1.24 30.22 -16.76
C ARG A 197 -2.27 29.12 -16.46
N LYS A 198 -2.84 28.58 -17.54
CA LYS A 198 -3.92 27.57 -17.51
C LYS A 198 -3.42 26.12 -17.63
N ASN A 199 -2.11 25.89 -17.76
CA ASN A 199 -1.55 24.55 -17.85
C ASN A 199 -1.43 23.95 -16.45
N TYR A 200 -2.14 22.85 -16.23
CA TYR A 200 -2.17 22.18 -14.93
C TYR A 200 -2.04 20.67 -15.05
N VAL A 201 -1.51 20.06 -14.00
CA VAL A 201 -1.44 18.62 -13.78
C VAL A 201 -2.26 18.29 -12.54
N LEU A 202 -3.13 17.29 -12.64
CA LEU A 202 -3.96 16.84 -11.50
C LEU A 202 -3.27 15.68 -10.78
N VAL A 203 -3.09 15.83 -9.47
CA VAL A 203 -2.65 14.75 -8.58
C VAL A 203 -3.87 14.27 -7.79
N GLY A 204 -4.22 13.01 -7.99
CA GLY A 204 -5.38 12.36 -7.35
C GLY A 204 -5.02 11.67 -6.04
N ARG A 205 -5.93 10.82 -5.57
CA ARG A 205 -5.74 9.93 -4.40
C ARG A 205 -4.49 9.05 -4.43
N ARG A 206 -3.94 8.80 -5.62
CA ARG A 206 -2.74 7.97 -5.81
C ARG A 206 -1.46 8.70 -5.40
N GLY A 207 -1.52 10.01 -5.18
CA GLY A 207 -0.35 10.84 -4.93
C GLY A 207 0.56 10.94 -6.16
N VAL A 208 1.84 11.20 -5.90
CA VAL A 208 2.89 11.33 -6.91
C VAL A 208 3.32 9.94 -7.38
N PHE A 209 3.28 9.71 -8.69
CA PHE A 209 3.77 8.49 -9.33
C PHE A 209 4.34 8.85 -10.70
N GLY A 210 5.03 7.91 -11.37
CA GLY A 210 5.78 8.18 -12.60
C GLY A 210 4.96 8.87 -13.71
N GLY A 211 3.66 8.57 -13.82
CA GLY A 211 2.78 9.21 -14.79
C GLY A 211 2.55 10.71 -14.54
N VAL A 212 2.61 11.18 -13.29
CA VAL A 212 2.52 12.61 -12.95
C VAL A 212 3.77 13.34 -13.41
N VAL A 213 4.95 12.75 -13.16
CA VAL A 213 6.25 13.31 -13.55
C VAL A 213 6.41 13.34 -15.07
N LEU A 214 6.00 12.26 -15.75
CA LEU A 214 5.89 12.23 -17.21
C LEU A 214 5.04 13.40 -17.73
N ASN A 215 3.88 13.64 -17.10
CA ASN A 215 2.98 14.71 -17.54
C ASN A 215 3.59 16.12 -17.31
N LEU A 216 4.36 16.30 -16.23
CA LEU A 216 5.13 17.52 -15.99
C LEU A 216 6.12 17.81 -17.13
N HIS A 217 6.95 16.82 -17.50
CA HIS A 217 7.91 16.97 -18.59
C HIS A 217 7.25 17.23 -19.96
N LEU A 218 6.05 16.68 -20.19
CA LEU A 218 5.28 16.98 -21.40
C LEU A 218 4.86 18.45 -21.46
N HIS A 219 4.39 19.02 -20.35
CA HIS A 219 4.07 20.46 -20.28
C HIS A 219 5.32 21.33 -20.41
N TRP A 220 6.45 20.91 -19.83
CA TRP A 220 7.71 21.66 -19.90
C TRP A 220 8.33 21.76 -21.28
N LYS A 221 7.86 20.96 -22.24
CA LYS A 221 8.20 21.12 -23.67
C LYS A 221 7.82 22.50 -24.20
N LYS A 222 6.67 23.05 -23.76
CA LYS A 222 6.09 24.28 -24.31
C LYS A 222 5.99 25.41 -23.29
N HIS A 223 6.02 25.09 -22.01
CA HIS A 223 5.79 26.05 -20.93
C HIS A 223 6.88 25.96 -19.89
N GLU A 224 7.30 27.09 -19.36
CA GLU A 224 8.37 27.14 -18.35
C GLU A 224 7.86 26.74 -16.96
N THR A 225 6.63 27.12 -16.62
CA THR A 225 5.97 26.83 -15.35
C THR A 225 4.81 25.87 -15.53
N VAL A 226 4.51 25.06 -14.51
CA VAL A 226 3.36 24.15 -14.48
C VAL A 226 2.67 24.23 -13.12
N LYS A 227 1.34 24.23 -13.13
CA LYS A 227 0.51 24.20 -11.93
C LYS A 227 0.13 22.77 -11.58
N VAL A 228 0.44 22.29 -10.39
CA VAL A 228 0.02 20.96 -9.93
C VAL A 228 -1.08 21.11 -8.90
N ILE A 229 -2.27 20.60 -9.20
CA ILE A 229 -3.44 20.68 -8.32
C ILE A 229 -3.61 19.32 -7.65
N CYS A 230 -3.47 19.28 -6.33
CA CYS A 230 -3.55 18.05 -5.54
C CYS A 230 -4.95 17.93 -4.91
N LYS A 231 -5.76 16.98 -5.40
CA LYS A 231 -7.12 16.73 -4.90
C LYS A 231 -7.45 15.22 -4.94
N PRO A 232 -7.86 14.57 -3.84
CA PRO A 232 -7.99 15.08 -2.46
C PRO A 232 -6.67 14.98 -1.68
N CYS A 233 -6.36 16.00 -0.88
CA CYS A 233 -5.33 15.93 0.16
C CYS A 233 -6.05 15.98 1.51
N ASN A 234 -6.07 14.85 2.23
CA ASN A 234 -6.78 14.74 3.50
C ASN A 234 -5.91 15.20 4.68
N LYS A 235 -4.57 15.13 4.52
CA LYS A 235 -3.61 15.44 5.58
C LYS A 235 -3.06 16.86 5.41
N PRO A 236 -3.03 17.67 6.49
CA PRO A 236 -2.25 18.90 6.48
C PRO A 236 -0.78 18.56 6.29
N GLY A 237 -0.05 19.31 5.45
CA GLY A 237 1.36 19.05 5.17
C GLY A 237 1.65 18.10 4.00
N GLN A 238 0.71 17.25 3.59
CA GLN A 238 0.92 16.29 2.48
C GLN A 238 1.26 16.97 1.14
N VAL A 239 0.78 18.21 0.93
CA VAL A 239 1.11 18.99 -0.27
C VAL A 239 2.59 19.37 -0.29
N HIS A 240 3.21 19.62 0.87
CA HIS A 240 4.64 19.89 0.96
C HIS A 240 5.47 18.65 0.66
N GLU A 241 5.07 17.48 1.19
CA GLU A 241 5.69 16.19 0.86
C GLU A 241 5.62 15.92 -0.66
N TYR A 242 4.48 16.17 -1.29
CA TYR A 242 4.34 16.05 -2.74
C TYR A 242 5.19 17.07 -3.49
N ALA A 243 5.31 18.30 -3.00
CA ALA A 243 6.18 19.30 -3.62
C ALA A 243 7.65 18.85 -3.61
N GLU A 244 8.13 18.34 -2.47
CA GLU A 244 9.49 17.79 -2.33
C GLU A 244 9.70 16.56 -3.23
N GLU A 245 8.75 15.62 -3.25
CA GLU A 245 8.83 14.44 -4.12
C GLU A 245 8.83 14.81 -5.60
N LEU A 246 8.00 15.76 -6.00
CA LEU A 246 7.95 16.25 -7.38
C LEU A 246 9.25 16.96 -7.74
N ALA A 247 9.79 17.82 -6.87
CA ALA A 247 11.08 18.48 -7.09
C ALA A 247 12.19 17.44 -7.31
N ARG A 248 12.27 16.45 -6.42
CA ARG A 248 13.26 15.37 -6.50
C ARG A 248 13.13 14.55 -7.77
N LEU A 249 11.92 14.12 -8.12
CA LEU A 249 11.70 13.21 -9.25
C LEU A 249 11.80 13.89 -10.61
N SER A 250 11.34 15.14 -10.71
CA SER A 250 11.29 15.88 -11.97
C SER A 250 12.49 16.81 -12.18
N LYS A 251 13.35 16.98 -11.16
CA LYS A 251 14.43 17.97 -11.10
C LYS A 251 13.95 19.42 -11.32
N GLY A 252 12.65 19.66 -11.09
CA GLY A 252 12.06 20.99 -11.16
C GLY A 252 12.18 21.75 -9.84
N ILE A 253 12.11 23.07 -9.92
CA ILE A 253 12.18 23.99 -8.78
C ILE A 253 10.76 24.31 -8.31
N VAL A 254 10.50 24.14 -7.02
CA VAL A 254 9.23 24.55 -6.39
C VAL A 254 9.29 26.05 -6.14
N ILE A 255 8.38 26.81 -6.75
CA ILE A 255 8.32 28.27 -6.60
C ILE A 255 7.38 28.66 -5.47
N ASP A 256 6.19 28.06 -5.44
CA ASP A 256 5.15 28.45 -4.48
C ASP A 256 4.24 27.25 -4.17
N VAL A 257 3.94 27.07 -2.88
CA VAL A 257 2.96 26.09 -2.41
C VAL A 257 1.78 26.88 -1.83
N LYS A 258 0.65 26.84 -2.53
CA LYS A 258 -0.54 27.58 -2.16
C LYS A 258 -1.44 26.78 -1.21
N PRO A 259 -2.18 27.46 -0.31
CA PRO A 259 -3.08 26.81 0.64
C PRO A 259 -4.26 26.08 -0.03
N ASN A 260 -4.55 26.37 -1.31
CA ASN A 260 -5.57 25.69 -2.09
C ASN A 260 -5.07 24.36 -2.71
N ASN A 261 -4.10 23.70 -2.07
CA ASN A 261 -3.43 22.47 -2.51
C ASN A 261 -2.86 22.56 -3.94
N THR A 262 -2.35 23.73 -4.30
CA THR A 262 -1.76 23.98 -5.61
C THR A 262 -0.28 24.27 -5.49
N ILE A 263 0.53 23.56 -6.26
CA ILE A 263 1.99 23.72 -6.30
C ILE A 263 2.34 24.36 -7.65
N VAL A 264 3.18 25.39 -7.65
CA VAL A 264 3.73 25.97 -8.88
C VAL A 264 5.16 25.48 -9.04
N LEU A 265 5.41 24.72 -10.10
CA LEU A 265 6.72 24.19 -10.44
C LEU A 265 7.31 24.93 -11.64
N TYR A 266 8.60 25.20 -11.57
CA TYR A 266 9.42 25.73 -12.66
C TYR A 266 10.42 24.67 -13.12
N ARG A 267 10.64 24.57 -14.44
CA ARG A 267 11.51 23.52 -15.01
C ARG A 267 13.01 23.76 -14.83
N GLY A 268 13.45 25.02 -14.63
CA GLY A 268 14.86 25.45 -14.71
C GLY A 268 15.19 26.20 -16.01
N LYS A 269 16.22 27.06 -15.96
CA LYS A 269 16.71 27.80 -17.14
C LYS A 269 17.33 26.83 -18.16
N ASN A 270 18.06 25.84 -17.66
CA ASN A 270 18.77 24.83 -18.45
C ASN A 270 17.99 23.52 -18.64
N TYR A 271 16.66 23.60 -18.75
CA TYR A 271 15.85 22.38 -18.87
C TYR A 271 16.16 21.61 -20.16
N VAL A 272 16.75 20.42 -19.99
CA VAL A 272 16.92 19.42 -21.04
C VAL A 272 15.87 18.33 -20.83
N ARG A 273 15.19 17.96 -21.91
CA ARG A 273 14.25 16.85 -21.90
C ARG A 273 15.01 15.56 -21.51
N PRO A 274 14.66 14.90 -20.39
CA PRO A 274 15.32 13.64 -20.03
C PRO A 274 15.04 12.56 -21.07
N GLU A 275 15.95 11.62 -21.28
CA GLU A 275 15.70 10.50 -22.20
C GLU A 275 14.59 9.59 -21.66
N VAL A 276 14.64 9.31 -20.36
CA VAL A 276 13.60 8.58 -19.64
C VAL A 276 12.63 9.57 -18.98
N MET A 277 11.43 9.71 -19.57
CA MET A 277 10.42 10.65 -19.09
C MET A 277 9.82 10.32 -17.71
N SER A 278 9.82 9.04 -17.31
CA SER A 278 9.29 8.60 -16.03
C SER A 278 10.43 7.98 -15.23
N PRO A 279 10.88 8.61 -14.13
CA PRO A 279 11.99 8.07 -13.35
C PRO A 279 11.66 6.68 -12.78
N VAL A 280 12.68 5.81 -12.78
CA VAL A 280 12.58 4.42 -12.30
C VAL A 280 12.29 4.35 -10.80
N ASP A 281 12.65 5.40 -10.06
CA ASP A 281 12.46 5.55 -8.61
C ASP A 281 10.99 5.79 -8.21
N THR A 282 10.04 5.59 -9.11
CA THR A 282 8.61 5.82 -8.86
C THR A 282 7.80 4.53 -8.87
N LEU A 283 6.72 4.54 -8.09
CA LEU A 283 5.75 3.45 -8.13
C LEU A 283 4.97 3.47 -9.44
N SER A 284 4.56 2.27 -9.89
CA SER A 284 3.59 2.16 -10.97
C SER A 284 2.21 2.66 -10.52
N LYS A 285 1.37 3.03 -11.48
CA LYS A 285 0.02 3.59 -11.25
C LYS A 285 -0.84 2.71 -10.32
N ASP A 286 -0.79 1.39 -10.49
CA ASP A 286 -1.59 0.46 -9.70
C ASP A 286 -1.02 0.27 -8.30
N LYS A 287 0.32 0.17 -8.18
CA LYS A 287 1.00 0.08 -6.87
C LYS A 287 0.78 1.34 -6.03
N ALA A 288 0.79 2.52 -6.65
CA ALA A 288 0.48 3.78 -5.98
C ALA A 288 -0.96 3.81 -5.42
N LEU A 289 -1.93 3.26 -6.17
CA LEU A 289 -3.31 3.12 -5.69
C LEU A 289 -3.41 2.11 -4.53
N GLU A 290 -2.64 1.01 -4.58
CA GLU A 290 -2.60 0.02 -3.52
C GLU A 290 -1.98 0.58 -2.24
N LYS A 291 -0.87 1.33 -2.34
CA LYS A 291 -0.26 2.08 -1.24
C LYS A 291 -1.29 2.97 -0.55
N TYR A 292 -2.02 3.79 -1.31
CA TYR A 292 -3.08 4.63 -0.78
C TYR A 292 -4.16 3.84 -0.01
N ARG A 293 -4.60 2.68 -0.52
CA ARG A 293 -5.59 1.84 0.17
C ARG A 293 -5.09 1.33 1.52
N TYR A 294 -3.80 0.98 1.60
CA TYR A 294 -3.17 0.55 2.84
C TYR A 294 -3.01 1.70 3.83
N GLU A 295 -2.60 2.89 3.38
CA GLU A 295 -2.52 4.11 4.21
C GLU A 295 -3.89 4.47 4.81
N GLN A 296 -4.94 4.49 3.99
CA GLN A 296 -6.30 4.74 4.48
C GLN A 296 -6.76 3.68 5.49
N SER A 297 -6.41 2.42 5.26
CA SER A 297 -6.71 1.34 6.21
C SER A 297 -5.94 1.47 7.52
N LEU A 298 -4.70 1.98 7.45
CA LEU A 298 -3.84 2.22 8.59
C LEU A 298 -4.38 3.36 9.45
N GLU A 299 -4.71 4.50 8.82
CA GLU A 299 -5.35 5.65 9.47
C GLU A 299 -6.60 5.23 10.24
N HIS A 300 -7.53 4.53 9.59
CA HIS A 300 -8.74 4.04 10.26
C HIS A 300 -8.46 3.06 11.40
N THR A 301 -7.41 2.23 11.27
CA THR A 301 -7.02 1.29 12.32
C THR A 301 -6.39 2.02 13.51
N SER A 302 -5.58 3.05 13.27
CA SER A 302 -4.99 3.92 14.29
C SER A 302 -6.07 4.66 15.08
N GLU A 303 -7.01 5.32 14.40
CA GLU A 303 -8.16 5.98 15.03
C GLU A 303 -8.98 5.01 15.89
N PHE A 304 -9.12 3.76 15.44
CA PHE A 304 -9.82 2.72 16.19
C PHE A 304 -9.04 2.29 17.44
N ILE A 305 -7.70 2.19 17.36
CA ILE A 305 -6.84 1.91 18.51
C ILE A 305 -6.95 3.02 19.55
N GLU A 306 -6.87 4.28 19.13
CA GLU A 306 -7.01 5.43 20.04
C GLU A 306 -8.35 5.44 20.78
N LYS A 307 -9.44 5.13 20.07
CA LYS A 307 -10.78 4.99 20.69
C LYS A 307 -10.81 3.89 21.75
N LEU A 308 -10.19 2.73 21.47
CA LEU A 308 -10.13 1.61 22.43
C LEU A 308 -9.22 1.90 23.63
N GLU A 309 -8.13 2.63 23.42
CA GLU A 309 -7.22 3.03 24.50
C GLU A 309 -7.90 4.01 25.46
N LYS A 310 -8.66 4.99 24.94
CA LYS A 310 -9.51 5.88 25.74
C LYS A 310 -10.59 5.10 26.51
N GLU A 311 -11.31 4.19 25.85
CA GLU A 311 -12.32 3.34 26.51
C GLU A 311 -11.71 2.51 27.65
N LEU A 312 -10.50 1.98 27.45
CA LEU A 312 -9.78 1.21 28.46
C LEU A 312 -9.39 2.09 29.66
N GLU A 313 -8.86 3.28 29.40
CA GLU A 313 -8.45 4.23 30.45
C GLU A 313 -9.66 4.71 31.28
N GLU A 314 -10.77 5.06 30.63
CA GLU A 314 -12.02 5.44 31.28
C GLU A 314 -12.55 4.32 32.17
N TYR A 315 -12.51 3.08 31.70
CA TYR A 315 -12.92 1.92 32.49
C TYR A 315 -12.01 1.72 33.71
N GLN A 316 -10.70 1.87 33.55
CA GLN A 316 -9.76 1.79 34.68
C GLN A 316 -10.01 2.88 35.72
N LYS A 317 -10.24 4.13 35.28
CA LYS A 317 -10.65 5.25 36.16
C LYS A 317 -11.99 4.99 36.85
N TYR A 318 -12.92 4.31 36.20
CA TYR A 318 -14.20 3.91 36.82
C TYR A 318 -13.98 2.87 37.91
N VAL A 319 -13.20 1.81 37.62
CA VAL A 319 -12.90 0.75 38.58
C VAL A 319 -12.16 1.29 39.81
N THR A 320 -11.18 2.19 39.63
CA THR A 320 -10.46 2.80 40.75
C THR A 320 -11.36 3.67 41.62
N ARG A 321 -12.23 4.50 41.03
CA ARG A 321 -13.24 5.30 41.77
C ARG A 321 -14.20 4.42 42.57
N HIS A 322 -14.67 3.32 41.98
CA HIS A 322 -15.57 2.39 42.68
C HIS A 322 -14.88 1.59 43.79
N LYS A 323 -13.60 1.26 43.64
CA LYS A 323 -12.82 0.63 44.72
C LYS A 323 -12.67 1.59 45.91
N LYS A 324 -12.23 2.82 45.68
CA LYS A 324 -12.11 3.85 46.73
C LYS A 324 -13.39 4.05 47.52
N LYS A 325 -14.53 4.20 46.84
CA LYS A 325 -15.85 4.32 47.51
C LYS A 325 -16.18 3.11 48.39
N LYS A 326 -15.89 1.90 47.92
CA LYS A 326 -16.12 0.68 48.71
C LYS A 326 -15.21 0.61 49.93
N ASP A 327 -13.96 1.03 49.80
CA ASP A 327 -13.00 1.05 50.89
C ASP A 327 -13.43 2.08 51.96
N GLU A 328 -13.84 3.29 51.55
CA GLU A 328 -14.41 4.33 52.42
C GLU A 328 -15.69 3.88 53.14
N GLU A 329 -16.60 3.15 52.45
CA GLU A 329 -17.80 2.57 53.06
C GLU A 329 -17.47 1.47 54.08
N ALA A 330 -16.43 0.67 53.82
CA ALA A 330 -15.97 -0.36 54.74
C ALA A 330 -15.32 0.23 56.00
N GLU A 331 -14.56 1.31 55.86
CA GLU A 331 -13.98 2.06 57.00
C GLU A 331 -15.07 2.68 57.87
N LYS A 332 -16.07 3.34 57.28
CA LYS A 332 -17.21 3.92 58.01
C LYS A 332 -18.01 2.88 58.79
N LYS A 333 -18.20 1.68 58.22
CA LYS A 333 -18.89 0.58 58.93
C LYS A 333 -18.09 0.07 60.11
N LYS A 334 -16.78 -0.12 59.96
CA LYS A 334 -15.89 -0.52 61.06
C LYS A 334 -15.86 0.53 62.19
N GLU A 335 -15.87 1.82 61.83
CA GLU A 335 -15.91 2.90 62.81
C GLU A 335 -17.25 2.93 63.57
N ALA A 336 -18.37 2.74 62.88
CA ALA A 336 -19.70 2.65 63.50
C ALA A 336 -19.83 1.43 64.44
N ASP A 337 -19.36 0.26 64.01
CA ASP A 337 -19.38 -0.97 64.82
C ASP A 337 -18.48 -0.86 66.06
N SER A 338 -17.36 -0.13 65.97
CA SER A 338 -16.46 0.13 67.11
C SER A 338 -17.08 1.10 68.13
N LYS A 339 -17.85 2.10 67.67
CA LYS A 339 -18.57 3.04 68.54
C LYS A 339 -19.75 2.40 69.27
N SER A 340 -20.42 1.41 68.66
CA SER A 340 -21.52 0.67 69.32
C SER A 340 -21.08 -0.35 70.37
N LYS A 341 -19.77 -0.64 70.49
CA LYS A 341 -19.22 -1.65 71.41
C LYS A 341 -18.60 -1.05 72.68
N VAL A 342 -18.55 0.28 72.77
CA VAL A 342 -17.98 1.06 73.88
C VAL A 342 -19.07 1.68 74.77
N VAL A 343 -20.35 1.44 74.45
CA VAL A 343 -21.54 1.69 75.29
C VAL A 343 -22.04 0.33 75.77
#